data_AF-A0AA39G014-F1
#
_entry.id   AF-A0AA39G014-F1
#
_cell.length_a   1.000
_cell.length_b   1.000
_cell.length_c   1.000
_cell.angle_alpha   90.00
_cell.angle_beta   90.00
_cell.angle_gamma   90.00
#
_symmetry.space_group_name_H-M   'P 1'
#
loop_
_entity.id
_entity.type
_entity.pdbx_description
1 polymer ?
#
loop_
_entity_poly.entity_id
_entity_poly.type
_entity_poly.pdbx_seq_one_letter_code
_entity_poly.pdbx_strand_id
1 'polypeptide(L)'
;MSYQGSPFSAVYGPDDYELDEDNEEYLDDDRDLDDQDESDEDTEEASETDMGKSEEYTEIKEQVYQDKLASLKKQLQQLKDGSHPEYNRKLKRLESQYNERLRMNIIHRDYLVEWVERDYILEKKAAVKEFDEKKIDLKENLLTDMEEKRKMIECDRQTMELTGDSMEVKPVMTRKLRRRPNDPVPEKVEKRRKPPPAQLNYLLDEKEIDNDLKAISRGKILTTVRKQVGNIIPQYGSVNLPTAHVPAAIEGNQVETKIEDGKLLYERRWFHRGQPVYVEGIDMSRFGANISAIGTEAIWVKKVSDGSKVRIYTSQLSRGKISIKRRAS
;
A
#
# COMPACT_ATOMS: atom_id res chain seq x y z
N MET A 1 30.07 6.12 5.39
CA MET A 1 30.46 5.11 4.39
C MET A 1 29.27 4.84 3.50
N SER A 2 29.50 4.95 2.20
CA SER A 2 28.52 4.89 1.11
C SER A 2 28.00 3.49 0.88
N TYR A 3 26.68 3.30 1.02
CA TYR A 3 26.01 2.07 0.57
C TYR A 3 25.76 2.17 -0.94
N GLN A 4 26.64 1.53 -1.72
CA GLN A 4 26.42 1.24 -3.12
C GLN A 4 25.53 0.00 -3.27
N GLY A 5 24.50 0.15 -4.12
CA GLY A 5 24.09 -0.88 -5.08
C GLY A 5 23.18 -2.01 -4.58
N SER A 6 21.87 -1.77 -4.57
CA SER A 6 20.87 -2.84 -4.67
C SER A 6 20.67 -3.20 -6.15
N PRO A 7 20.87 -4.46 -6.58
CA PRO A 7 20.82 -4.88 -7.99
C PRO A 7 19.39 -5.15 -8.50
N PHE A 8 18.34 -4.70 -7.79
CA PHE A 8 16.94 -5.03 -8.10
C PHE A 8 16.33 -4.25 -9.28
N SER A 9 17.13 -3.85 -10.27
CA SER A 9 16.63 -3.12 -11.43
C SER A 9 17.09 -3.74 -12.76
N ALA A 10 16.75 -5.01 -12.95
CA ALA A 10 16.47 -5.56 -14.28
C ALA A 10 14.99 -5.99 -14.24
N VAL A 11 14.07 -5.05 -14.45
CA VAL A 11 13.42 -4.82 -15.76
C VAL A 11 12.88 -6.13 -16.33
N TYR A 12 11.79 -6.62 -15.72
CA TYR A 12 10.69 -7.13 -16.53
C TYR A 12 10.23 -5.94 -17.38
N GLY A 13 10.41 -6.07 -18.69
CA GLY A 13 9.91 -5.12 -19.68
C GLY A 13 8.39 -5.02 -19.62
N PRO A 14 7.80 -3.94 -20.14
CA PRO A 14 6.36 -3.75 -20.17
C PRO A 14 5.74 -4.94 -20.89
N ASP A 15 4.69 -5.52 -20.30
CA ASP A 15 3.81 -6.43 -21.01
C ASP A 15 3.33 -5.73 -22.29
N ASP A 16 3.93 -6.12 -23.42
CA ASP A 16 3.34 -5.93 -24.75
C ASP A 16 2.11 -6.84 -24.79
N TYR A 17 1.01 -6.31 -24.27
CA TYR A 17 -0.31 -6.70 -24.75
C TYR A 17 -0.42 -6.10 -26.16
N GLU A 18 0.26 -6.72 -27.14
CA GLU A 18 -0.23 -6.72 -28.51
C GLU A 18 -1.61 -7.38 -28.43
N LEU A 19 -2.65 -6.53 -28.39
CA LEU A 19 -3.95 -6.92 -28.88
C LEU A 19 -3.70 -7.45 -30.29
N ASP A 20 -3.86 -8.76 -30.48
CA ASP A 20 -3.77 -9.41 -31.79
C ASP A 20 -4.68 -8.64 -32.77
N GLU A 21 -4.09 -7.75 -33.57
CA GLU A 21 -4.74 -6.98 -34.65
C GLU A 21 -5.26 -7.94 -35.75
N ASP A 22 -4.82 -9.20 -35.72
CA ASP A 22 -5.25 -10.30 -36.59
C ASP A 22 -6.70 -10.78 -36.34
N ASN A 23 -7.39 -10.31 -35.29
CA ASN A 23 -8.79 -10.70 -35.03
C ASN A 23 -9.82 -9.81 -35.76
N GLU A 24 -9.41 -8.78 -36.50
CA GLU A 24 -10.33 -7.93 -37.28
C GLU A 24 -10.43 -8.30 -38.78
N GLU A 25 -9.60 -9.21 -39.33
CA GLU A 25 -9.62 -9.52 -40.77
C GLU A 25 -10.82 -10.41 -41.20
N TYR A 26 -11.66 -10.88 -40.27
CA TYR A 26 -12.73 -11.85 -40.56
C TYR A 26 -14.16 -11.32 -40.35
N LEU A 27 -14.36 -10.01 -40.20
CA LEU A 27 -15.69 -9.44 -39.91
C LEU A 27 -16.20 -8.38 -40.91
N ASP A 28 -15.57 -8.23 -42.08
CA ASP A 28 -15.90 -7.15 -43.03
C ASP A 28 -16.35 -7.57 -44.45
N ASP A 29 -16.75 -8.83 -44.70
CA ASP A 29 -17.11 -9.26 -46.08
C ASP A 29 -18.53 -9.82 -46.28
N ASP A 30 -19.46 -9.61 -45.33
CA ASP A 30 -20.81 -10.19 -45.41
C ASP A 30 -21.97 -9.19 -45.23
N ARG A 31 -21.73 -7.90 -45.50
CA ARG A 31 -22.81 -6.89 -45.55
C ARG A 31 -22.56 -5.91 -46.67
N ASP A 32 -23.18 -6.14 -47.84
CA ASP A 32 -23.77 -5.10 -48.71
C ASP A 32 -24.17 -5.61 -50.11
N LEU A 33 -24.85 -6.77 -50.23
CA LEU A 33 -25.50 -7.16 -51.49
C LEU A 33 -26.80 -7.93 -51.25
N ASP A 34 -27.82 -7.26 -50.71
CA ASP A 34 -29.21 -7.58 -51.06
C ASP A 34 -30.15 -6.46 -50.59
N ASP A 35 -30.53 -5.58 -51.52
CA ASP A 35 -31.83 -4.88 -51.52
C ASP A 35 -31.90 -4.02 -52.79
N GLN A 36 -32.21 -4.67 -53.91
CA GLN A 36 -32.84 -3.99 -55.04
C GLN A 36 -33.57 -5.00 -55.93
N ASP A 37 -34.81 -5.28 -55.55
CA ASP A 37 -35.81 -5.83 -56.48
C ASP A 37 -37.10 -5.01 -56.37
N GLU A 38 -37.27 -4.07 -57.31
CA GLU A 38 -38.58 -3.63 -57.78
C GLU A 38 -38.51 -3.65 -59.32
N SER A 39 -38.96 -4.75 -59.95
CA SER A 39 -40.11 -4.79 -60.91
C SER A 39 -40.29 -3.53 -61.78
N ASP A 40 -40.45 -3.53 -63.11
CA ASP A 40 -40.86 -4.46 -64.16
C ASP A 40 -40.86 -3.62 -65.46
N GLU A 41 -40.23 -4.04 -66.55
CA GLU A 41 -40.57 -3.54 -67.90
C GLU A 41 -39.92 -4.41 -69.01
N ASP A 42 -40.75 -5.30 -69.56
CA ASP A 42 -40.76 -5.84 -70.93
C ASP A 42 -39.45 -5.79 -71.75
N THR A 43 -38.79 -6.94 -71.90
CA THR A 43 -38.09 -7.27 -73.16
C THR A 43 -38.10 -8.79 -73.38
N GLU A 44 -39.03 -9.20 -74.22
CA GLU A 44 -39.07 -10.49 -74.91
C GLU A 44 -37.76 -10.81 -75.64
N GLU A 45 -37.49 -12.11 -75.80
CA GLU A 45 -36.66 -12.69 -76.86
C GLU A 45 -35.12 -12.74 -76.64
N ALA A 46 -34.64 -13.87 -76.09
CA ALA A 46 -33.46 -14.60 -76.61
C ALA A 46 -33.23 -15.90 -75.83
N SER A 47 -33.82 -17.00 -76.29
CA SER A 47 -33.31 -18.34 -75.97
C SER A 47 -32.08 -18.61 -76.83
N GLU A 48 -30.88 -18.31 -76.32
CA GLU A 48 -29.64 -18.85 -76.87
C GLU A 48 -28.73 -19.30 -75.70
N THR A 49 -28.80 -20.60 -75.39
CA THR A 49 -27.68 -21.43 -74.91
C THR A 49 -26.55 -20.74 -74.13
N ASP A 50 -26.76 -20.47 -72.84
CA ASP A 50 -25.68 -20.24 -71.84
C ASP A 50 -25.86 -21.13 -70.59
N MET A 51 -26.39 -22.35 -70.77
CA MET A 51 -26.48 -23.33 -69.67
C MET A 51 -25.11 -23.90 -69.26
N GLY A 52 -24.12 -23.88 -70.15
CA GLY A 52 -22.80 -24.49 -69.89
C GLY A 52 -21.95 -23.75 -68.85
N LYS A 53 -22.03 -22.41 -68.77
CA LYS A 53 -21.24 -21.64 -67.78
C LYS A 53 -21.87 -21.66 -66.38
N SER A 54 -23.20 -21.72 -66.29
CA SER A 54 -23.90 -21.83 -65.01
C SER A 54 -23.70 -23.21 -64.37
N GLU A 55 -23.74 -24.29 -65.16
CA GLU A 55 -23.46 -25.64 -64.68
C GLU A 55 -22.01 -25.79 -64.21
N GLU A 56 -21.04 -25.27 -64.97
CA GLU A 56 -19.62 -25.24 -64.59
C GLU A 56 -19.41 -24.45 -63.28
N TYR A 57 -20.11 -23.32 -63.09
CA TYR A 57 -20.05 -22.54 -61.85
C TYR A 57 -20.63 -23.29 -60.64
N THR A 58 -21.71 -24.07 -60.84
CA THR A 58 -22.28 -24.91 -59.79
C THR A 58 -21.42 -26.13 -59.46
N GLU A 59 -20.77 -26.74 -60.46
CA GLU A 59 -19.83 -27.86 -60.26
C GLU A 59 -18.56 -27.40 -59.53
N ILE A 60 -18.04 -26.21 -59.84
CA ILE A 60 -16.91 -25.63 -59.11
C ILE A 60 -17.31 -25.33 -57.67
N LYS A 61 -18.52 -24.79 -57.42
CA LYS A 61 -19.02 -24.56 -56.05
C LYS A 61 -19.19 -25.87 -55.27
N GLU A 62 -19.72 -26.90 -55.91
CA GLU A 62 -19.87 -28.23 -55.29
C GLU A 62 -18.50 -28.85 -54.99
N GLN A 63 -17.53 -28.73 -55.90
CA GLN A 63 -16.17 -29.21 -55.68
C GLN A 63 -15.50 -28.48 -54.51
N VAL A 64 -15.62 -27.15 -54.44
CA VAL A 64 -15.10 -26.35 -53.31
C VAL A 64 -15.78 -26.74 -52.00
N TYR A 65 -17.09 -27.03 -52.01
CA TYR A 65 -17.81 -27.50 -50.85
C TYR A 65 -17.30 -28.86 -50.37
N GLN A 66 -17.15 -29.83 -51.28
CA GLN A 66 -16.61 -31.15 -50.96
C GLN A 66 -15.17 -31.08 -50.45
N ASP A 67 -14.32 -30.24 -51.05
CA ASP A 67 -12.94 -30.01 -50.61
C ASP A 67 -12.89 -29.37 -49.22
N LYS A 68 -13.79 -28.42 -48.93
CA LYS A 68 -13.90 -27.79 -47.62
C LYS A 68 -14.39 -28.77 -46.56
N LEU A 69 -15.38 -29.61 -46.90
CA LEU A 69 -15.86 -30.68 -46.02
C LEU A 69 -14.77 -31.72 -45.75
N ALA A 70 -13.99 -32.10 -46.76
CA ALA A 70 -12.86 -33.03 -46.61
C ALA A 70 -11.75 -32.44 -45.74
N SER A 71 -11.43 -31.15 -45.91
CA SER A 71 -10.48 -30.42 -45.07
C SER A 71 -10.92 -30.38 -43.60
N LEU A 72 -12.19 -30.07 -43.34
CA LEU A 72 -12.75 -30.06 -41.97
C LEU A 72 -12.76 -31.46 -41.35
N LYS A 73 -13.14 -32.49 -42.10
CA LYS A 73 -13.06 -33.89 -41.63
C LYS A 73 -11.62 -34.29 -41.30
N LYS A 74 -10.64 -33.87 -42.11
CA LYS A 74 -9.22 -34.13 -41.86
C LYS A 74 -8.72 -33.40 -40.62
N GLN A 75 -9.08 -32.13 -40.42
CA GLN A 75 -8.74 -31.38 -39.20
C GLN A 75 -9.37 -32.01 -37.95
N LEU A 76 -10.63 -32.44 -38.03
CA LEU A 76 -11.31 -33.14 -36.95
C LEU A 76 -10.60 -34.46 -36.61
N GLN A 77 -10.17 -35.22 -37.62
CA GLN A 77 -9.42 -36.45 -37.41
C GLN A 77 -8.05 -36.16 -36.78
N GLN A 78 -7.33 -35.15 -37.26
CA GLN A 78 -6.07 -34.70 -36.65
C GLN A 78 -6.24 -34.26 -35.20
N LEU A 79 -7.36 -33.64 -34.83
CA LEU A 79 -7.68 -33.29 -33.45
C LEU A 79 -7.95 -34.54 -32.60
N LYS A 80 -8.73 -35.50 -33.12
CA LYS A 80 -8.99 -36.79 -32.44
C LYS A 80 -7.71 -37.59 -32.20
N ASP A 81 -6.81 -37.57 -33.18
CA ASP A 81 -5.53 -38.27 -33.11
C ASP A 81 -4.45 -37.47 -32.36
N GLY A 82 -4.77 -36.26 -31.88
CA GLY A 82 -3.83 -35.38 -31.17
C GLY A 82 -2.67 -34.86 -32.03
N SER A 83 -2.76 -34.96 -33.36
CA SER A 83 -1.72 -34.54 -34.31
C SER A 83 -1.96 -33.13 -34.87
N HIS A 84 -3.07 -32.47 -34.51
CA HIS A 84 -3.41 -31.14 -35.03
C HIS A 84 -2.35 -30.08 -34.64
N PRO A 85 -1.69 -29.45 -35.62
CA PRO A 85 -0.50 -28.63 -35.39
C PRO A 85 -0.79 -27.38 -34.54
N GLU A 86 -1.90 -26.68 -34.81
CA GLU A 86 -2.28 -25.47 -34.06
C GLU A 86 -2.68 -25.77 -32.62
N TYR A 87 -3.31 -26.93 -32.38
CA TYR A 87 -3.66 -27.36 -31.01
C TYR A 87 -2.40 -27.65 -30.21
N ASN A 88 -1.49 -28.44 -30.79
CA ASN A 88 -0.20 -28.77 -30.16
C ASN A 88 0.67 -27.54 -29.95
N ARG A 89 0.63 -26.56 -30.85
CA ARG A 89 1.32 -25.27 -30.69
C ARG A 89 0.77 -24.49 -29.49
N LYS A 90 -0.55 -24.40 -29.34
CA LYS A 90 -1.19 -23.78 -28.16
C LYS A 90 -0.88 -24.52 -26.87
N LEU A 91 -0.92 -25.86 -26.89
CA LEU A 91 -0.59 -26.70 -25.74
C LEU A 91 0.86 -26.48 -25.30
N LYS A 92 1.82 -26.48 -26.23
CA LYS A 92 3.23 -26.22 -25.94
C LYS A 92 3.48 -24.82 -25.37
N ARG A 93 2.76 -23.80 -25.88
CA ARG A 93 2.83 -22.44 -25.30
C ARG A 93 2.32 -22.44 -23.86
N LEU A 94 1.18 -23.08 -23.60
CA LEU A 94 0.59 -23.15 -22.26
C LEU A 94 1.51 -23.90 -21.28
N GLU A 95 2.11 -25.00 -21.72
CA GLU A 95 3.09 -25.76 -20.94
C GLU A 95 4.33 -24.92 -20.62
N SER A 96 4.85 -24.16 -21.60
CA SER A 96 5.96 -23.24 -21.38
C SER A 96 5.61 -22.15 -20.37
N GLN A 97 4.42 -21.56 -20.46
CA GLN A 97 3.95 -20.55 -19.50
C GLN A 97 3.79 -21.12 -18.09
N TYR A 98 3.24 -22.34 -17.98
CA TYR A 98 3.12 -23.04 -16.71
C TYR A 98 4.48 -23.31 -16.07
N ASN A 99 5.43 -23.83 -16.85
CA ASN A 99 6.78 -24.13 -16.37
C ASN A 99 7.53 -22.85 -15.96
N GLU A 100 7.38 -21.76 -16.71
CA GLU A 100 7.99 -20.48 -16.34
C GLU A 100 7.37 -19.91 -15.07
N ARG A 101 6.04 -19.97 -14.93
CA ARG A 101 5.35 -19.55 -13.70
C ARG A 101 5.78 -20.38 -12.50
N LEU A 102 5.95 -21.69 -12.66
CA LEU A 102 6.43 -22.58 -11.61
C LEU A 102 7.87 -22.22 -11.20
N ARG A 103 8.76 -22.01 -12.18
CA ARG A 103 10.13 -21.56 -11.95
C ARG A 103 10.18 -20.24 -11.18
N MET A 104 9.38 -19.26 -11.60
CA MET A 104 9.30 -17.96 -10.92
C MET A 104 8.78 -18.09 -9.49
N ASN A 105 7.79 -18.98 -9.26
CA ASN A 105 7.28 -19.23 -7.92
C ASN A 105 8.34 -19.85 -7.00
N ILE A 106 9.13 -20.80 -7.51
CA ILE A 106 10.24 -21.42 -6.77
C ILE A 106 11.27 -20.37 -6.37
N ILE A 107 11.73 -19.55 -7.33
CA ILE A 107 12.71 -18.49 -7.08
C ILE A 107 12.16 -17.51 -6.04
N HIS A 108 10.89 -17.13 -6.15
CA HIS A 108 10.27 -16.21 -5.20
C HIS A 108 10.20 -16.79 -3.80
N ARG A 109 9.81 -18.07 -3.67
CA ARG A 109 9.80 -18.78 -2.39
C ARG A 109 11.19 -18.80 -1.76
N ASP A 110 12.22 -19.19 -2.53
CA ASP A 110 13.58 -19.32 -2.02
C ASP A 110 14.13 -17.95 -1.60
N TYR A 111 13.84 -16.90 -2.37
CA TYR A 111 14.17 -15.51 -2.00
C TYR A 111 13.51 -15.08 -0.67
N LEU A 112 12.22 -15.41 -0.48
CA LEU A 112 11.51 -15.07 0.76
C LEU A 112 12.10 -15.82 1.96
N VAL A 113 12.46 -17.10 1.78
CA VAL A 113 13.13 -17.90 2.83
C VAL A 113 14.45 -17.26 3.21
N GLU A 114 15.32 -16.94 2.24
CA GLU A 114 16.59 -16.25 2.51
C GLU A 114 16.37 -14.89 3.19
N TRP A 115 15.29 -14.20 2.85
CA TRP A 115 14.98 -12.90 3.44
C TRP A 115 14.61 -13.02 4.92
N VAL A 116 13.74 -13.97 5.27
CA VAL A 116 13.39 -14.27 6.66
C VAL A 116 14.63 -14.72 7.43
N GLU A 117 15.49 -15.54 6.83
CA GLU A 117 16.71 -16.00 7.50
C GLU A 117 17.70 -14.87 7.78
N ARG A 118 17.86 -13.93 6.84
CA ARG A 118 18.66 -12.72 7.06
C ARG A 118 18.11 -11.88 8.20
N ASP A 119 16.79 -11.67 8.25
CA ASP A 119 16.14 -10.89 9.30
C ASP A 119 16.31 -11.55 10.67
N TYR A 120 16.09 -12.87 10.74
CA TYR A 120 16.34 -13.67 11.95
C TYR A 120 17.79 -13.54 12.46
N ILE A 121 18.78 -13.56 11.58
CA ILE A 121 20.20 -13.39 11.95
C ILE A 121 20.45 -11.98 12.50
N LEU A 122 19.85 -10.95 11.89
CA LEU A 122 20.00 -9.57 12.35
C LEU A 122 19.37 -9.37 13.72
N GLU A 123 18.16 -9.90 13.92
CA GLU A 123 17.44 -9.83 15.20
C GLU A 123 18.23 -10.54 16.31
N LYS A 124 18.76 -11.73 16.02
CA LYS A 124 19.61 -12.45 16.98
C LYS A 124 20.86 -11.64 17.36
N LYS A 125 21.49 -10.97 16.41
CA LYS A 125 22.65 -10.09 16.68
C LYS A 125 22.24 -8.85 17.49
N ALA A 126 21.09 -8.25 17.18
CA ALA A 126 20.55 -7.12 17.91
C ALA A 126 20.25 -7.48 19.37
N ALA A 127 19.61 -8.62 19.61
CA ALA A 127 19.32 -9.11 20.95
C ALA A 127 20.58 -9.34 21.80
N VAL A 128 21.65 -9.89 21.20
CA VAL A 128 22.94 -10.07 21.90
C VAL A 128 23.57 -8.71 22.22
N LYS A 129 23.58 -7.78 21.26
CA LYS A 129 24.11 -6.43 21.45
C LYS A 129 23.37 -5.68 22.55
N GLU A 130 22.05 -5.73 22.56
CA GLU A 130 21.20 -5.10 23.58
C GLU A 130 21.45 -5.69 24.97
N PHE A 131 21.63 -7.02 25.05
CA PHE A 131 21.97 -7.67 26.32
C PHE A 131 23.31 -7.19 26.87
N ASP A 132 24.33 -7.10 26.02
CA ASP A 132 25.65 -6.62 26.41
C ASP A 132 25.63 -5.12 26.80
N GLU A 133 24.88 -4.29 26.07
CA GLU A 133 24.66 -2.88 26.41
C GLU A 133 23.99 -2.74 27.77
N LYS A 134 22.88 -3.44 28.03
CA LYS A 134 22.20 -3.43 29.34
C LYS A 134 23.10 -3.87 30.48
N LYS A 135 23.98 -4.84 30.23
CA LYS A 135 24.97 -5.32 31.21
C LYS A 135 26.03 -4.25 31.52
N ILE A 136 26.45 -3.47 30.52
CA ILE A 136 27.36 -2.34 30.70
C ILE A 136 26.65 -1.23 31.47
N ASP A 137 25.46 -0.83 31.04
CA ASP A 137 24.65 0.22 31.68
C ASP A 137 24.40 -0.09 33.16
N LEU A 138 24.08 -1.35 33.50
CA LEU A 138 23.87 -1.74 34.90
C LEU A 138 25.14 -1.57 35.75
N LYS A 139 26.31 -1.88 35.19
CA LYS A 139 27.59 -1.69 35.88
C LYS A 139 27.90 -0.21 36.05
N GLU A 140 27.69 0.60 35.03
CA GLU A 140 27.92 2.05 35.06
C GLU A 140 26.96 2.75 36.04
N ASN A 141 25.70 2.35 36.08
CA ASN A 141 24.72 2.82 37.06
C ASN A 141 25.17 2.47 38.49
N LEU A 142 25.61 1.23 38.73
CA LEU A 142 26.10 0.83 40.05
C LEU A 142 27.35 1.62 40.47
N LEU A 143 28.28 1.87 39.55
CA LEU A 143 29.44 2.70 39.82
C LEU A 143 29.04 4.14 40.15
N THR A 144 28.10 4.70 39.40
CA THR A 144 27.56 6.04 39.62
C THR A 144 26.89 6.15 40.99
N ASP A 145 26.04 5.20 41.37
CA ASP A 145 25.39 5.14 42.69
C ASP A 145 26.41 5.11 43.84
N MET A 146 27.50 4.35 43.67
CA MET A 146 28.55 4.27 44.69
C MET A 146 29.36 5.56 44.80
N GLU A 147 29.63 6.23 43.68
CA GLU A 147 30.28 7.53 43.64
C GLU A 147 29.40 8.64 44.22
N GLU A 148 28.09 8.62 43.95
CA GLU A 148 27.12 9.53 44.56
C GLU A 148 27.02 9.32 46.08
N LYS A 149 26.98 8.07 46.55
CA LYS A 149 27.03 7.77 48.00
C LYS A 149 28.30 8.29 48.64
N ARG A 150 29.46 8.11 47.98
CA ARG A 150 30.74 8.65 48.45
C ARG A 150 30.68 10.18 48.56
N LYS A 151 30.16 10.85 47.54
CA LYS A 151 29.98 12.31 47.51
C LYS A 151 28.98 12.80 48.56
N MET A 152 27.89 12.06 48.80
CA MET A 152 26.90 12.37 49.82
C MET A 152 27.52 12.31 51.21
N ILE A 153 28.28 11.25 51.51
CA ILE A 153 29.01 11.12 52.78
C ILE A 153 30.02 12.26 52.95
N GLU A 154 30.75 12.64 51.90
CA GLU A 154 31.70 13.75 51.96
C GLU A 154 30.99 15.09 52.17
N CYS A 155 29.84 15.31 51.53
CA CYS A 155 29.01 16.49 51.72
C CYS A 155 28.44 16.56 53.14
N ASP A 156 27.94 15.44 53.68
CA ASP A 156 27.44 15.35 55.05
C ASP A 156 28.57 15.59 56.06
N ARG A 157 29.77 15.03 55.81
CA ARG A 157 30.97 15.28 56.61
C ARG A 157 31.34 16.77 56.64
N GLN A 158 31.41 17.41 55.46
CA GLN A 158 31.70 18.84 55.35
C GLN A 158 30.62 19.70 56.04
N THR A 159 29.35 19.30 55.91
CA THR A 159 28.23 19.97 56.58
C THR A 159 28.33 19.84 58.10
N MET A 160 28.69 18.66 58.60
CA MET A 160 28.92 18.43 60.03
C MET A 160 30.10 19.25 60.55
N GLU A 161 31.21 19.37 59.80
CA GLU A 161 32.35 20.22 60.19
C GLU A 161 31.97 21.71 60.25
N LEU A 162 31.19 22.20 59.29
CA LEU A 162 30.72 23.59 59.25
C LEU A 162 29.66 23.91 60.31
N THR A 163 28.84 22.92 60.69
CA THR A 163 27.75 23.07 61.66
C THR A 163 28.13 22.59 63.07
N GLY A 164 29.39 22.17 63.27
CA GLY A 164 29.90 21.42 64.41
C GLY A 164 30.07 22.16 65.74
N ASP A 165 29.23 23.16 66.06
CA ASP A 165 29.27 23.85 67.36
C ASP A 165 27.89 24.02 68.03
N SER A 166 26.98 23.06 67.86
CA SER A 166 25.78 23.01 68.70
C SER A 166 25.18 21.61 68.85
N MET A 167 25.96 20.69 69.43
CA MET A 167 25.40 19.47 70.05
C MET A 167 24.90 19.71 71.49
N GLU A 168 24.66 20.95 71.91
CA GLU A 168 23.76 21.17 73.05
C GLU A 168 22.32 20.97 72.58
N VAL A 169 21.87 19.71 72.62
CA VAL A 169 20.44 19.39 72.65
C VAL A 169 19.89 19.92 73.98
N LYS A 170 19.72 21.24 74.08
CA LYS A 170 18.91 21.82 75.15
C LYS A 170 17.51 21.27 74.93
N PRO A 171 16.92 20.58 75.92
CA PRO A 171 15.51 20.26 75.87
C PRO A 171 14.78 21.56 75.57
N VAL A 172 13.93 21.58 74.53
CA VAL A 172 13.17 22.77 74.15
C VAL A 172 12.50 23.31 75.40
N MET A 173 13.02 24.42 75.95
CA MET A 173 12.51 24.99 77.18
C MET A 173 11.18 25.63 76.84
N THR A 174 10.09 24.88 77.03
CA THR A 174 8.74 25.36 76.82
C THR A 174 8.38 26.34 77.94
N ARG A 175 8.75 27.61 77.77
CA ARG A 175 8.13 28.70 78.53
C ARG A 175 6.66 28.75 78.15
N LYS A 176 5.81 28.10 78.96
CA LYS A 176 4.35 28.20 78.88
C LYS A 176 3.97 29.65 79.17
N LEU A 177 3.78 30.45 78.13
CA LEU A 177 3.09 31.74 78.28
C LEU A 177 1.64 31.45 78.69
N ARG A 178 1.22 31.97 79.85
CA ARG A 178 -0.21 31.95 80.22
C ARG A 178 -0.96 32.80 79.21
N ARG A 179 -1.92 32.19 78.51
CA ARG A 179 -2.74 32.86 77.50
C ARG A 179 -3.68 33.86 78.17
N ARG A 180 -3.86 35.03 77.55
CA ARG A 180 -4.96 35.94 77.87
C ARG A 180 -6.25 35.39 77.23
N PRO A 181 -7.42 35.49 77.87
CA PRO A 181 -8.66 34.84 77.39
C PRO A 181 -9.14 35.24 75.99
N ASN A 182 -8.61 36.33 75.40
CA ASN A 182 -9.17 36.93 74.19
C ASN A 182 -8.19 37.02 73.01
N ASP A 183 -7.17 36.14 72.97
CA ASP A 183 -6.21 36.10 71.86
C ASP A 183 -6.66 35.03 70.83
N PRO A 184 -6.91 35.39 69.56
CA PRO A 184 -7.45 34.46 68.56
C PRO A 184 -6.51 33.27 68.35
N VAL A 185 -7.11 32.09 68.17
CA VAL A 185 -6.40 30.82 68.00
C VAL A 185 -5.44 30.93 66.80
N PRO A 186 -4.14 30.60 66.95
CA PRO A 186 -3.25 30.50 65.81
C PRO A 186 -3.78 29.42 64.87
N GLU A 187 -4.08 29.84 63.64
CA GLU A 187 -4.51 28.98 62.55
C GLU A 187 -3.52 27.81 62.44
N LYS A 188 -4.05 26.59 62.54
CA LYS A 188 -3.26 25.37 62.46
C LYS A 188 -2.59 25.35 61.09
N VAL A 189 -1.31 25.72 61.05
CA VAL A 189 -0.45 25.49 59.88
C VAL A 189 -0.55 24.01 59.55
N GLU A 190 -1.17 23.73 58.41
CA GLU A 190 -1.35 22.40 57.86
C GLU A 190 0.00 21.67 57.89
N LYS A 191 0.00 20.49 58.51
CA LYS A 191 1.14 19.59 58.47
C LYS A 191 1.52 19.38 57.01
N ARG A 192 2.76 19.75 56.67
CA ARG A 192 3.51 19.36 55.47
C ARG A 192 2.89 18.12 54.82
N ARG A 193 2.21 18.32 53.70
CA ARG A 193 1.75 17.24 52.83
C ARG A 193 2.99 16.43 52.42
N LYS A 194 3.05 15.16 52.82
CA LYS A 194 3.94 14.20 52.17
C LYS A 194 3.57 14.16 50.68
N PRO A 195 4.53 14.08 49.74
CA PRO A 195 4.18 13.83 48.35
C PRO A 195 3.37 12.53 48.28
N PRO A 196 2.24 12.51 47.55
CA PRO A 196 1.47 11.28 47.42
C PRO A 196 2.34 10.22 46.73
N PRO A 197 2.19 8.94 47.07
CA PRO A 197 2.85 7.87 46.33
C PRO A 197 2.45 7.99 44.86
N ALA A 198 3.38 7.73 43.95
CA ALA A 198 3.13 7.73 42.51
C ALA A 198 1.97 6.77 42.21
N GLN A 199 0.76 7.33 42.10
CA GLN A 199 -0.40 6.61 41.63
C GLN A 199 -0.25 6.56 40.11
N LEU A 200 0.04 5.37 39.59
CA LEU A 200 -0.10 5.08 38.18
C LEU A 200 -1.54 5.40 37.81
N ASN A 201 -1.74 6.45 37.02
CA ASN A 201 -3.04 6.81 36.51
C ASN A 201 -3.35 5.84 35.37
N TYR A 202 -4.26 4.90 35.61
CA TYR A 202 -4.68 3.90 34.62
C TYR A 202 -5.68 4.48 33.60
N LEU A 203 -6.13 5.72 33.82
CA LEU A 203 -6.97 6.45 32.89
C LEU A 203 -6.07 7.30 31.99
N LEU A 204 -6.34 7.22 30.69
CA LEU A 204 -5.73 8.10 29.69
C LEU A 204 -6.15 9.55 29.96
N ASP A 205 -5.27 10.49 29.62
CA ASP A 205 -5.60 11.91 29.69
C ASP A 205 -6.70 12.24 28.68
N GLU A 206 -7.59 13.20 28.98
CA GLU A 206 -8.69 13.62 28.07
C GLU A 206 -8.18 13.96 26.66
N LYS A 207 -6.94 14.45 26.54
CA LYS A 207 -6.30 14.74 25.25
C LYS A 207 -5.97 13.49 24.44
N GLU A 208 -5.58 12.40 25.08
CA GLU A 208 -5.31 11.12 24.42
C GLU A 208 -6.62 10.47 23.99
N ILE A 209 -7.63 10.49 24.87
CA ILE A 209 -8.99 10.04 24.56
C ILE A 209 -9.55 10.80 23.34
N ASP A 210 -9.39 12.13 23.30
CA ASP A 210 -9.82 12.95 22.16
C ASP A 210 -9.05 12.66 20.87
N ASN A 211 -7.76 12.34 20.98
CA ASN A 211 -6.94 12.01 19.82
C ASN A 211 -7.34 10.64 19.24
N ASP A 212 -7.61 9.66 20.10
CA ASP A 212 -8.11 8.35 19.71
C ASP A 212 -9.53 8.44 19.15
N LEU A 213 -10.42 9.25 19.75
CA LEU A 213 -11.75 9.54 19.19
C LEU A 213 -11.66 10.22 17.82
N LYS A 214 -10.67 11.10 17.61
CA LYS A 214 -10.37 11.67 16.29
C LYS A 214 -9.85 10.61 15.33
N ALA A 215 -9.01 9.68 15.77
CA ALA A 215 -8.53 8.59 14.93
C ALA A 215 -9.67 7.63 14.52
N ILE A 216 -10.52 7.26 15.48
CA ILE A 216 -11.70 6.40 15.25
C ILE A 216 -12.70 7.09 14.32
N SER A 217 -12.94 8.39 14.48
CA SER A 217 -13.84 9.14 13.59
C SER A 217 -13.28 9.32 12.17
N ARG A 218 -11.95 9.45 12.01
CA ARG A 218 -11.28 9.44 10.69
C ARG A 218 -11.34 8.06 10.02
N GLY A 219 -11.46 6.98 10.79
CA GLY A 219 -11.60 5.60 10.31
C GLY A 219 -13.03 5.16 9.95
N LYS A 220 -14.03 6.04 10.07
CA LYS A 220 -15.41 5.72 9.65
C LYS A 220 -15.50 5.77 8.12
N ILE A 221 -15.29 4.62 7.51
CA ILE A 221 -15.79 4.29 6.17
C ILE A 221 -17.30 4.55 6.20
N LEU A 222 -17.80 5.47 5.36
CA LEU A 222 -19.24 5.54 5.06
C LEU A 222 -19.62 4.20 4.44
N THR A 223 -20.17 3.30 5.25
CA THR A 223 -20.89 2.13 4.74
C THR A 223 -22.14 2.64 4.07
N THR A 224 -22.21 2.38 2.77
CA THR A 224 -23.37 2.65 1.94
C THR A 224 -24.55 1.84 2.46
N VAL A 225 -25.70 2.49 2.56
CA VAL A 225 -26.96 1.92 3.02
C VAL A 225 -27.40 0.81 2.06
N ARG A 226 -27.47 -0.44 2.55
CA ARG A 226 -28.39 -1.48 2.03
C ARG A 226 -29.02 -2.27 3.18
N LYS A 227 -30.30 -2.58 2.98
CA LYS A 227 -31.33 -2.96 3.97
C LYS A 227 -31.10 -4.29 4.70
N GLN A 228 -31.26 -4.23 6.02
CA GLN A 228 -32.10 -5.05 6.92
C GLN A 228 -32.59 -6.44 6.46
N VAL A 229 -32.21 -7.50 7.18
CA VAL A 229 -33.10 -8.45 7.91
C VAL A 229 -32.28 -9.04 9.08
N GLY A 230 -32.87 -9.14 10.28
CA GLY A 230 -32.16 -9.40 11.54
C GLY A 230 -32.09 -10.85 12.03
N ASN A 231 -31.40 -11.06 13.17
CA ASN A 231 -31.81 -11.88 14.32
C ASN A 231 -30.75 -11.90 15.47
N ILE A 232 -31.14 -11.32 16.61
CA ILE A 232 -31.10 -11.75 18.04
C ILE A 232 -29.98 -12.72 18.58
N ILE A 233 -29.02 -12.17 19.39
CA ILE A 233 -28.55 -12.47 20.81
C ILE A 233 -28.12 -13.93 21.24
N PRO A 234 -27.22 -14.21 22.24
CA PRO A 234 -26.00 -13.54 22.79
C PRO A 234 -24.75 -14.46 23.03
N GLN A 235 -23.61 -13.78 23.27
CA GLN A 235 -22.49 -14.02 24.20
C GLN A 235 -22.16 -15.42 24.78
N TYR A 236 -20.89 -15.80 24.60
CA TYR A 236 -20.00 -16.23 25.69
C TYR A 236 -18.60 -15.64 25.48
N GLY A 237 -18.00 -15.19 26.58
CA GLY A 237 -16.78 -14.39 26.60
C GLY A 237 -15.52 -15.17 26.23
N SER A 238 -14.54 -14.44 25.71
CA SER A 238 -13.14 -14.88 25.66
C SER A 238 -12.24 -13.77 26.17
N VAL A 239 -11.20 -14.20 26.86
CA VAL A 239 -10.27 -13.44 27.68
C VAL A 239 -9.28 -12.71 26.78
N ASN A 240 -9.14 -11.40 26.93
CA ASN A 240 -8.14 -10.60 26.22
C ASN A 240 -6.82 -10.57 27.01
N LEU A 241 -5.74 -11.07 26.40
CA LEU A 241 -4.34 -10.78 26.74
C LEU A 241 -3.70 -10.09 25.51
N PRO A 242 -2.67 -9.24 25.68
CA PRO A 242 -2.30 -8.23 24.69
C PRO A 242 -1.49 -8.85 23.56
N THR A 243 -2.02 -8.78 22.35
CA THR A 243 -1.32 -9.18 21.13
C THR A 243 -0.36 -8.07 20.71
N ALA A 244 0.93 -8.35 20.84
CA ALA A 244 1.99 -7.57 20.22
C ALA A 244 1.86 -7.62 18.68
N HIS A 245 1.87 -6.43 18.08
CA HIS A 245 2.32 -6.09 16.74
C HIS A 245 2.19 -7.20 15.65
N VAL A 246 0.97 -7.38 15.14
CA VAL A 246 0.74 -7.98 13.82
C VAL A 246 0.91 -6.86 12.78
N PRO A 247 1.86 -6.92 11.82
CA PRO A 247 1.87 -5.99 10.70
C PRO A 247 0.60 -6.21 9.87
N ALA A 248 -0.06 -5.10 9.57
CA ALA A 248 -1.33 -5.02 8.87
C ALA A 248 -1.37 -5.90 7.61
N ALA A 249 -2.53 -6.52 7.43
CA ALA A 249 -2.92 -7.23 6.24
C ALA A 249 -2.63 -6.42 4.96
N ILE A 250 -1.96 -7.09 4.01
CA ILE A 250 -2.04 -6.93 2.56
C ILE A 250 -2.88 -5.72 2.12
N GLU A 251 -2.25 -4.53 2.11
CA GLU A 251 -2.79 -3.37 1.41
C GLU A 251 -2.50 -3.56 -0.08
N GLY A 252 -3.55 -3.81 -0.86
CA GLY A 252 -3.43 -3.94 -2.31
C GLY A 252 -2.73 -2.72 -2.90
N ASN A 253 -1.62 -2.98 -3.62
CA ASN A 253 -0.99 -2.09 -4.59
C ASN A 253 -1.07 -0.57 -4.30
N GLN A 254 -0.73 -0.14 -3.08
CA GLN A 254 -0.58 1.30 -2.84
C GLN A 254 0.69 1.76 -3.56
N VAL A 255 0.51 2.62 -4.57
CA VAL A 255 1.62 3.19 -5.34
C VAL A 255 2.38 4.15 -4.43
N GLU A 256 3.68 3.91 -4.23
CA GLU A 256 4.54 4.75 -3.39
C GLU A 256 4.47 6.21 -3.86
N THR A 257 3.75 7.03 -3.08
CA THR A 257 3.47 8.43 -3.39
C THR A 257 3.67 9.29 -2.15
N LYS A 258 4.61 10.22 -2.18
CA LYS A 258 4.83 11.20 -1.09
C LYS A 258 5.36 12.52 -1.62
N ILE A 259 5.20 13.58 -0.85
CA ILE A 259 5.77 14.89 -1.16
C ILE A 259 6.78 15.25 -0.07
N GLU A 260 8.03 15.49 -0.47
CA GLU A 260 9.11 15.95 0.41
C GLU A 260 9.88 17.06 -0.30
N ASP A 261 10.25 18.10 0.45
CA ASP A 261 11.05 19.23 -0.05
C ASP A 261 10.55 19.87 -1.35
N GLY A 262 9.22 19.96 -1.50
CA GLY A 262 8.58 20.53 -2.69
C GLY A 262 8.75 19.68 -3.96
N LYS A 263 9.08 18.39 -3.82
CA LYS A 263 9.14 17.40 -4.90
C LYS A 263 8.13 16.29 -4.64
N LEU A 264 7.54 15.76 -5.71
CA LEU A 264 6.64 14.61 -5.64
C LEU A 264 7.44 13.35 -5.94
N LEU A 265 7.42 12.37 -5.03
CA LEU A 265 7.79 11.00 -5.31
C LEU A 265 6.55 10.26 -5.77
N TYR A 266 6.59 9.65 -6.95
CA TYR A 266 5.53 8.80 -7.49
C TYR A 266 6.18 7.67 -8.30
N GLU A 267 5.79 6.42 -8.07
CA GLU A 267 6.40 5.23 -8.71
C GLU A 267 7.94 5.23 -8.59
N ARG A 268 8.46 5.58 -7.40
CA ARG A 268 9.91 5.66 -7.09
C ARG A 268 10.67 6.71 -7.91
N ARG A 269 9.97 7.65 -8.55
CA ARG A 269 10.56 8.73 -9.35
C ARG A 269 10.22 10.09 -8.77
N TRP A 270 11.23 10.95 -8.69
CA TRP A 270 11.05 12.34 -8.29
C TRP A 270 10.57 13.20 -9.46
N PHE A 271 9.56 14.01 -9.18
CA PHE A 271 9.00 15.01 -10.05
C PHE A 271 9.13 16.40 -9.42
N HIS A 272 9.42 17.40 -10.24
CA HIS A 272 9.62 18.78 -9.80
C HIS A 272 8.68 19.75 -10.52
N ARG A 273 8.54 20.95 -9.96
CA ARG A 273 7.83 22.06 -10.60
C ARG A 273 8.43 22.36 -11.98
N GLY A 274 7.57 22.63 -12.95
CA GLY A 274 7.91 22.91 -14.36
C GLY A 274 8.01 21.65 -15.23
N GLN A 275 8.01 20.44 -14.65
CA GLN A 275 8.24 19.22 -15.41
C GLN A 275 7.00 18.85 -16.27
N PRO A 276 7.19 18.52 -17.57
CA PRO A 276 6.12 18.04 -18.43
C PRO A 276 5.77 16.58 -18.12
N VAL A 277 4.48 16.31 -17.99
CA VAL A 277 3.91 15.02 -17.62
C VAL A 277 2.65 14.71 -18.43
N TYR A 278 2.35 13.43 -18.61
CA TYR A 278 1.03 12.94 -18.96
C TYR A 278 0.27 12.59 -17.67
N VAL A 279 -0.98 13.03 -17.58
CA VAL A 279 -1.90 12.68 -16.51
C VAL A 279 -3.02 11.85 -17.11
N GLU A 280 -3.31 10.72 -16.47
CA GLU A 280 -4.34 9.76 -16.87
C GLU A 280 -5.14 9.36 -15.63
N GLY A 281 -6.46 9.30 -15.73
CA GLY A 281 -7.31 8.87 -14.61
C GLY A 281 -8.42 7.96 -15.08
N ILE A 282 -8.98 7.17 -14.16
CA ILE A 282 -10.06 6.22 -14.47
C ILE A 282 -11.25 6.95 -15.14
N ASP A 283 -11.56 8.17 -14.67
CA ASP A 283 -12.65 9.01 -15.20
C ASP A 283 -12.15 10.17 -16.08
N MET A 284 -10.86 10.18 -16.47
CA MET A 284 -10.25 11.30 -17.21
C MET A 284 -9.36 10.81 -18.34
N SER A 285 -9.69 11.22 -19.58
CA SER A 285 -8.86 10.96 -20.75
C SER A 285 -7.44 11.48 -20.56
N ARG A 286 -6.44 10.72 -21.03
CA ARG A 286 -5.03 11.09 -20.94
C ARG A 286 -4.77 12.47 -21.55
N PHE A 287 -4.14 13.37 -20.79
CA PHE A 287 -3.76 14.70 -21.28
C PHE A 287 -2.35 15.10 -20.87
N GLY A 288 -1.71 15.92 -21.70
CA GLY A 288 -0.41 16.50 -21.41
C GLY A 288 -0.51 17.74 -20.52
N ALA A 289 0.30 17.82 -19.48
CA ALA A 289 0.32 18.94 -18.54
C ALA A 289 1.74 19.22 -18.00
N ASN A 290 1.97 20.40 -17.45
CA ASN A 290 3.22 20.74 -16.76
C ASN A 290 2.93 20.94 -15.26
N ILE A 291 3.79 20.44 -14.38
CA ILE A 291 3.61 20.60 -12.93
C ILE A 291 3.78 22.08 -12.56
N SER A 292 2.69 22.76 -12.23
CA SER A 292 2.69 24.20 -11.93
C SER A 292 3.10 24.50 -10.48
N ALA A 293 2.73 23.64 -9.53
CA ALA A 293 3.06 23.79 -8.10
C ALA A 293 2.95 22.44 -7.38
N ILE A 294 3.71 22.26 -6.30
CA ILE A 294 3.68 21.07 -5.44
C ILE A 294 3.37 21.57 -4.03
N GLY A 295 2.21 21.17 -3.48
CA GLY A 295 1.77 21.50 -2.12
C GLY A 295 2.13 20.39 -1.12
N THR A 296 1.49 20.35 0.05
CA THR A 296 1.77 19.33 1.09
C THR A 296 1.09 17.98 0.80
N GLU A 297 -0.14 17.99 0.28
CA GLU A 297 -0.94 16.79 0.02
C GLU A 297 -1.45 16.68 -1.43
N ALA A 298 -1.10 17.66 -2.27
CA ALA A 298 -1.57 17.72 -3.63
C ALA A 298 -0.58 18.48 -4.53
N ILE A 299 -0.58 18.12 -5.81
CA ILE A 299 0.10 18.86 -6.86
C ILE A 299 -0.92 19.62 -7.73
N TRP A 300 -0.45 20.68 -8.36
CA TRP A 300 -1.18 21.41 -9.40
C TRP A 300 -0.49 21.18 -10.74
N VAL A 301 -1.24 20.72 -11.72
CA VAL A 301 -0.76 20.57 -13.10
C VAL A 301 -1.50 21.54 -14.00
N LYS A 302 -0.80 22.15 -14.96
CA LYS A 302 -1.37 23.04 -15.96
C LYS A 302 -1.45 22.29 -17.29
N LYS A 303 -2.65 22.06 -17.81
CA LYS A 303 -2.86 21.41 -19.11
C LYS A 303 -2.17 22.19 -20.22
N VAL A 304 -1.60 21.48 -21.19
CA VAL A 304 -0.97 22.09 -22.36
C VAL A 304 -1.97 22.46 -23.44
N SER A 305 -3.12 21.78 -23.50
CA SER A 305 -4.18 22.02 -24.50
C SER A 305 -4.89 23.36 -24.32
N ASP A 306 -5.31 23.68 -23.09
CA ASP A 306 -6.18 24.82 -22.78
C ASP A 306 -5.61 25.73 -21.67
N GLY A 307 -4.46 25.39 -21.09
CA GLY A 307 -3.85 26.15 -20.01
C GLY A 307 -4.59 26.06 -18.66
N SER A 308 -5.63 25.25 -18.55
CA SER A 308 -6.39 25.05 -17.32
C SER A 308 -5.54 24.38 -16.23
N LYS A 309 -5.82 24.68 -14.96
CA LYS A 309 -5.12 24.09 -13.82
C LYS A 309 -5.97 23.00 -13.17
N VAL A 310 -5.39 21.83 -12.99
CA VAL A 310 -6.02 20.68 -12.33
C VAL A 310 -5.25 20.36 -11.06
N ARG A 311 -5.99 20.09 -9.98
CA ARG A 311 -5.44 19.69 -8.68
C ARG A 311 -5.51 18.18 -8.52
N ILE A 312 -4.40 17.55 -8.18
CA ILE A 312 -4.27 16.10 -8.01
C ILE A 312 -3.76 15.82 -6.61
N TYR A 313 -4.52 15.07 -5.81
CA TYR A 313 -4.14 14.71 -4.44
C TYR A 313 -3.21 13.48 -4.45
N THR A 314 -2.29 13.42 -3.50
CA THR A 314 -1.41 12.25 -3.30
C THR A 314 -2.22 10.97 -3.00
N SER A 315 -3.41 11.10 -2.38
CA SER A 315 -4.34 9.99 -2.17
C SER A 315 -4.92 9.42 -3.47
N GLN A 316 -5.05 10.23 -4.53
CA GLN A 316 -5.54 9.77 -5.84
C GLN A 316 -4.45 9.02 -6.60
N LEU A 317 -3.20 9.45 -6.45
CA LEU A 317 -2.01 8.81 -7.02
C LEU A 317 -1.70 7.48 -6.32
N SER A 318 -1.64 7.47 -4.99
CA SER A 318 -1.36 6.25 -4.21
C SER A 318 -2.42 5.16 -4.37
N ARG A 319 -3.69 5.53 -4.57
CA ARG A 319 -4.80 4.60 -4.82
C ARG A 319 -4.97 4.23 -6.30
N GLY A 320 -4.10 4.71 -7.20
CA GLY A 320 -4.16 4.42 -8.63
C GLY A 320 -5.37 5.01 -9.37
N LYS A 321 -6.09 5.97 -8.77
CA LYS A 321 -7.22 6.66 -9.46
C LYS A 321 -6.72 7.59 -10.56
N ILE A 322 -5.54 8.15 -10.35
CA ILE A 322 -4.83 9.03 -11.27
C ILE A 322 -3.40 8.51 -11.34
N SER A 323 -2.81 8.51 -12.53
CA SER A 323 -1.40 8.18 -12.75
C SER A 323 -0.70 9.33 -13.48
N ILE A 324 0.61 9.45 -13.26
CA ILE A 324 1.43 10.51 -13.86
C ILE A 324 2.69 9.89 -14.46
N LYS A 325 2.94 10.15 -15.75
CA LYS A 325 4.14 9.70 -16.47
C LYS A 325 4.90 10.89 -17.03
N ARG A 326 6.25 10.83 -17.06
CA ARG A 326 7.05 11.88 -17.68
C ARG A 326 6.71 11.99 -19.17
N ARG A 327 6.50 13.20 -19.66
CA ARG A 327 6.42 13.47 -21.10
C ARG A 327 7.80 13.95 -21.54
N ALA A 328 8.40 13.29 -22.51
CA ALA A 328 9.60 13.81 -23.16
C ALA A 328 9.25 15.18 -23.77
N SER A 329 10.10 16.18 -23.52
CA SER A 329 9.93 17.53 -24.06
C SER A 329 10.14 17.56 -25.56
#